data_AF-A0A3N5STU0-F1
#
_entry.id   AF-A0A3N5STU0-F1
#
_cell.length_a   1.000
_cell.length_b   1.000
_cell.length_c   1.000
_cell.angle_alpha   90.00
_cell.angle_beta   90.00
_cell.angle_gamma   90.00
#
_symmetry.space_group_name_H-M   'P 1'
#
loop_
_entity.id
_entity.type
_entity.pdbx_description
1 polymer ?
#
loop_
_entity_poly.entity_id
_entity_poly.type
_entity_poly.pdbx_seq_one_letter_code
_entity_poly.pdbx_strand_id
1 'polypeptide(L)'
;TASRFLECCGEVAIAHLLLEQGVIAVNSAAGISGEHPDYAFYMGKVASAKFFARNVLPYVSARKSILDKGDMTAVTTPEEYL
;
A
#
# COMPACT_ATOMS: atom_id res chain seq x y z
N THR A 1 0.28 -10.66 17.79
CA THR A 1 0.56 -11.07 16.39
C THR A 1 -0.56 -10.75 15.39
N ALA A 2 -1.78 -10.38 15.80
CA ALA A 2 -2.87 -10.08 14.85
C ALA A 2 -2.79 -8.70 14.14
N SER A 3 -2.31 -7.65 14.82
CA SER A 3 -2.41 -6.27 14.30
C SER A 3 -1.61 -6.04 13.01
N ARG A 4 -0.35 -6.50 12.96
CA ARG A 4 0.51 -6.37 11.76
C ARG A 4 -0.04 -7.12 10.54
N PHE A 5 -0.71 -8.25 10.78
CA PHE A 5 -1.38 -8.99 9.72
C PHE A 5 -2.57 -8.20 9.17
N LEU A 6 -3.41 -7.65 10.05
CA LEU A 6 -4.55 -6.82 9.66
C LEU A 6 -4.12 -5.57 8.88
N GLU A 7 -3.06 -4.89 9.32
CA GLU A 7 -2.46 -3.76 8.61
C GLU A 7 -2.03 -4.14 7.18
N CYS A 8 -1.33 -5.26 7.03
CA CYS A 8 -0.92 -5.77 5.72
C CYS A 8 -2.12 -6.02 4.80
N CYS A 9 -3.19 -6.63 5.32
CA CYS A 9 -4.43 -6.82 4.56
C CYS A 9 -5.05 -5.49 4.12
N GLY A 10 -5.08 -4.51 5.02
CA GLY A 10 -5.57 -3.16 4.72
C GLY A 10 -4.78 -2.47 3.61
N GLU A 11 -3.45 -2.51 3.66
CA GLU A 11 -2.61 -1.89 2.64
C GLU A 11 -2.71 -2.57 1.28
N VAL A 12 -2.86 -3.90 1.24
CA VAL A 12 -3.10 -4.63 -0.01
C VAL A 12 -4.44 -4.22 -0.63
N ALA A 13 -5.50 -4.13 0.19
CA ALA A 13 -6.81 -3.67 -0.28
C ALA A 13 -6.76 -2.22 -0.79
N ILE A 14 -6.11 -1.31 -0.06
CA ILE A 14 -5.94 0.08 -0.48
C ILE A 14 -5.12 0.18 -1.78
N ALA A 15 -4.02 -0.57 -1.90
CA ALA A 15 -3.21 -0.58 -3.11
C ALA A 15 -4.01 -1.04 -4.34
N HIS A 16 -4.83 -2.07 -4.18
CA HIS A 16 -5.71 -2.56 -5.25
C HIS A 16 -6.67 -1.47 -5.73
N LEU A 17 -7.39 -0.83 -4.80
CA LEU A 17 -8.35 0.23 -5.12
C LEU A 17 -7.68 1.47 -5.72
N LEU A 18 -6.48 1.84 -5.26
CA LEU A 18 -5.73 2.96 -5.83
C LEU A 18 -5.26 2.66 -7.25
N LEU A 19 -4.78 1.45 -7.52
CA LEU A 19 -4.37 1.04 -8.86
C LEU A 19 -5.55 1.03 -9.82
N GLU A 20 -6.71 0.51 -9.39
CA GLU A 20 -7.95 0.54 -10.17
C GLU A 20 -8.37 1.98 -10.50
N GLN A 21 -8.41 2.87 -9.49
CA GLN A 21 -8.67 4.30 -9.71
C GLN A 21 -7.64 4.94 -10.64
N GLY A 22 -6.38 4.54 -10.56
CA GLY A 22 -5.31 5.02 -11.44
C GLY A 22 -5.55 4.62 -12.90
N VAL A 23 -5.96 3.37 -13.16
CA VAL A 23 -6.31 2.91 -14.51
C VAL A 23 -7.52 3.66 -15.06
N ILE A 24 -8.57 3.82 -14.26
CA ILE A 24 -9.76 4.60 -14.64
C ILE A 24 -9.36 6.04 -14.96
N ALA A 25 -8.53 6.67 -14.12
CA ALA A 25 -8.08 8.04 -14.31
C ALA A 25 -7.27 8.25 -15.60
N VAL A 26 -6.37 7.31 -15.95
CA VAL A 26 -5.64 7.37 -17.23
C VAL A 26 -6.62 7.36 -18.41
N ASN A 27 -7.61 6.46 -18.38
CA ASN A 27 -8.59 6.32 -19.45
C ASN A 27 -9.49 7.57 -19.55
N SER A 28 -9.91 8.13 -18.41
CA SER A 28 -10.73 9.34 -18.38
C SER A 28 -9.98 10.59 -18.86
N ALA A 29 -8.67 10.68 -18.61
CA ALA A 29 -7.85 11.82 -19.03
C ALA A 29 -7.58 11.84 -20.55
N ALA A 30 -7.74 10.73 -21.27
CA ALA A 30 -7.34 10.59 -22.68
C ALA A 30 -8.04 11.56 -23.65
N GLY A 31 -9.22 12.08 -23.29
CA GLY A 31 -10.00 13.03 -24.10
C GLY A 31 -10.06 14.45 -23.55
N ILE A 32 -9.32 14.75 -22.47
CA ILE A 32 -9.42 16.01 -21.75
C ILE A 32 -8.20 16.88 -22.07
N SER A 33 -8.43 18.15 -22.43
CA SER A 33 -7.36 19.12 -22.62
C SER A 33 -6.55 19.30 -21.33
N GLY A 34 -5.23 19.44 -21.45
CA GLY A 34 -4.33 19.60 -20.29
C GLY A 34 -4.63 20.83 -19.42
N GLU A 35 -5.32 21.83 -19.96
CA GLU A 35 -5.73 23.04 -19.22
C GLU A 35 -7.04 22.85 -18.43
N HIS A 36 -7.77 21.76 -18.68
CA HIS A 36 -9.01 21.49 -17.97
C HIS A 36 -8.72 21.01 -16.54
N PRO A 37 -9.41 21.53 -15.51
CA PRO A 37 -9.18 21.16 -14.12
C PRO A 37 -9.22 19.64 -13.84
N ASP A 38 -10.10 18.91 -14.53
CA ASP A 38 -10.22 17.46 -14.39
C ASP A 38 -8.96 16.71 -14.83
N TYR A 39 -8.18 17.24 -15.78
CA TYR A 39 -6.93 16.62 -16.19
C TYR A 39 -5.94 16.54 -15.02
N ALA A 40 -5.79 17.64 -14.28
CA ALA A 40 -4.94 17.69 -13.08
C ALA A 40 -5.43 16.73 -11.99
N PHE A 41 -6.75 16.61 -11.79
CA PHE A 41 -7.34 15.67 -10.85
C PHE A 41 -7.01 14.21 -11.21
N TYR A 42 -7.21 13.80 -12.47
CA TYR A 42 -6.90 12.45 -12.93
C TYR A 42 -5.40 12.15 -12.83
N MET A 43 -4.54 13.09 -13.23
CA MET A 43 -3.10 12.92 -13.08
C MET A 43 -2.67 12.79 -11.61
N GLY A 44 -3.33 13.50 -10.69
CA GLY A 44 -3.15 13.32 -9.25
C GLY A 44 -3.50 11.92 -8.75
N LYS A 45 -4.59 11.32 -9.27
CA LYS A 45 -4.96 9.92 -8.98
C LYS A 45 -3.90 8.93 -9.47
N VAL A 46 -3.41 9.13 -10.68
CA VAL A 46 -2.34 8.29 -11.26
C VAL A 46 -1.05 8.41 -10.44
N ALA A 47 -0.68 9.62 -10.05
CA ALA A 47 0.51 9.86 -9.22
C ALA A 47 0.38 9.19 -7.84
N SER A 48 -0.77 9.33 -7.20
CA SER A 48 -1.07 8.70 -5.90
C SER A 48 -0.97 7.17 -5.97
N ALA A 49 -1.57 6.56 -6.99
CA ALA A 49 -1.50 5.12 -7.21
C ALA A 49 -0.05 4.62 -7.39
N LYS A 50 0.73 5.31 -8.23
CA LYS A 50 2.14 4.99 -8.46
C LYS A 50 2.96 5.14 -7.18
N PHE A 51 2.75 6.20 -6.41
CA PHE A 51 3.47 6.42 -5.15
C PHE A 51 3.19 5.29 -4.16
N PHE A 52 1.92 4.96 -3.92
CA PHE A 52 1.54 3.94 -2.95
C PHE A 52 2.09 2.56 -3.34
N ALA A 53 1.95 2.16 -4.60
CA ALA A 53 2.44 0.88 -5.09
C ALA A 53 3.97 0.74 -4.99
N ARG A 54 4.72 1.85 -5.13
CA ARG A 54 6.19 1.83 -5.11
C ARG A 54 6.80 2.06 -3.73
N ASN A 55 6.11 2.76 -2.83
CA ASN A 55 6.70 3.21 -1.57
C ASN A 55 6.03 2.61 -0.33
N VAL A 56 4.77 2.15 -0.42
CA VAL A 56 4.04 1.61 0.73
C VAL A 56 3.85 0.11 0.60
N LEU A 57 3.31 -0.35 -0.54
CA LEU A 57 3.00 -1.76 -0.75
C LEU A 57 4.20 -2.72 -0.55
N PRO A 58 5.46 -2.38 -0.92
CA PRO A 58 6.59 -3.29 -0.73
C PRO A 58 6.83 -3.70 0.73
N TYR A 59 6.45 -2.86 1.70
CA TYR A 59 6.58 -3.19 3.12
C TYR A 59 5.72 -4.38 3.55
N VAL A 60 4.63 -4.68 2.82
CA VAL A 60 3.81 -5.87 3.08
C VAL A 60 4.63 -7.14 2.88
N SER A 61 5.43 -7.20 1.81
CA SER A 61 6.29 -8.36 1.53
C SER A 61 7.33 -8.56 2.65
N ALA A 62 8.01 -7.49 3.07
CA ALA A 62 8.96 -7.55 4.17
C ALA A 62 8.31 -8.00 5.49
N ARG A 63 7.12 -7.45 5.83
CA ARG A 63 6.38 -7.84 7.04
C ARG A 63 5.90 -9.29 6.99
N LYS A 64 5.41 -9.76 5.83
CA LYS A 64 5.07 -11.16 5.62
C LYS A 64 6.26 -12.06 5.92
N SER A 65 7.43 -11.78 5.35
CA SER A 65 8.64 -12.57 5.61
C SER A 65 9.07 -12.58 7.08
N ILE A 66 8.83 -11.50 7.82
CA ILE A 66 9.08 -11.46 9.27
C ILE A 66 8.06 -12.31 10.03
N LEU A 67 6.78 -12.24 9.66
CA LEU A 67 5.72 -13.05 10.28
C LEU A 67 5.93 -14.55 10.03
N ASP A 68 6.33 -14.92 8.81
CA ASP A 68 6.58 -16.31 8.41
C ASP A 68 7.73 -16.95 9.22
N LYS A 69 8.66 -16.15 9.76
CA LYS A 69 9.73 -16.66 10.64
C LYS A 69 9.20 -17.17 11.99
N GLY A 70 8.05 -16.68 12.45
CA GLY A 70 7.46 -17.10 13.72
C GLY A 70 8.39 -16.93 14.92
N ASP A 71 9.22 -15.89 14.94
CA ASP A 71 10.17 -15.67 16.03
C ASP A 71 9.45 -15.54 17.38
N MET A 72 9.84 -16.41 18.32
CA MET A 72 9.26 -16.50 19.66
C MET A 72 10.15 -15.87 20.73
N THR A 73 11.27 -15.25 20.35
CA THR A 73 12.27 -14.70 21.27
C THR A 73 11.62 -13.81 22.34
N ALA A 74 10.71 -12.91 21.94
CA ALA A 74 10.01 -12.02 22.87
C ALA A 74 9.10 -12.74 23.87
N VAL A 75 8.62 -13.96 23.57
CA VAL A 75 7.77 -14.76 24.45
C VAL A 75 8.59 -15.68 25.34
N THR A 76 9.69 -16.23 24.83
CA THR A 76 10.52 -17.20 25.55
C THR A 76 11.61 -16.57 26.41
N THR A 77 11.85 -15.27 26.27
CA THR A 77 12.85 -14.54 27.07
C THR A 77 12.39 -14.49 28.54
N PRO A 78 13.23 -14.95 29.50
CA PRO A 78 12.96 -14.80 30.92
C PRO A 78 12.73 -13.33 31.31
N GLU A 79 11.79 -13.10 32.22
CA GLU A 79 11.45 -11.75 32.69
C GLU A 79 12.65 -11.04 33.35
N GLU A 80 13.57 -11.79 33.95
CA GLU A 80 14.82 -11.27 34.52
C GLU A 80 15.76 -10.59 33.52
N TYR A 81 15.57 -10.79 32.20
CA TYR A 81 16.36 -10.18 31.13
C TYR A 81 15.68 -8.98 30.46
N LEU A 82 14.44 -8.64 30.86
CA LEU A 82 13.67 -7.49 30.36
C LEU A 82 13.90 -6.25 31.22
#